data_AF-A0A8X6YLW1-F1
#
_entry.id   AF-A0A8X6YLW1-F1
#
_cell.length_a   1.000
_cell.length_b   1.000
_cell.length_c   1.000
_cell.angle_alpha   90.00
_cell.angle_beta   90.00
_cell.angle_gamma   90.00
#
_symmetry.space_group_name_H-M   'P 1'
#
loop_
_entity.id
_entity.type
_entity.pdbx_description
1 polymer ?
#
loop_
_entity_poly.entity_id
_entity_poly.type
_entity_poly.pdbx_seq_one_letter_code
_entity_poly.pdbx_strand_id
1 'polypeptide(L)'
;MCLLRHGAVFDVKNALGQTPLDLARDEKVPILLKRICYLFDKAVKGEASLLDIMKGLDPGEVLAITNARNSQGNTLLQIALIHKHKDLAKELGELLRKTTRESVS
;
A
#
# COMPACT_ATOMS: atom_id res chain seq x y z
N MET A 1 4.04 11.88 11.25
CA MET A 1 4.65 10.86 10.37
C MET A 1 4.07 9.50 10.70
N CYS A 2 3.81 8.64 9.71
CA CYS A 2 3.11 7.35 9.88
C CYS A 2 4.08 6.16 9.68
N LEU A 3 3.98 5.11 10.50
CA LEU A 3 4.86 3.92 10.43
C LEU A 3 4.73 3.13 9.12
N LEU A 4 3.59 3.21 8.42
CA LEU A 4 3.36 2.53 7.14
C LEU A 4 4.39 2.96 6.08
N ARG A 5 4.81 4.23 6.08
CA ARG A 5 5.85 4.75 5.18
C ARG A 5 7.23 4.12 5.42
N HIS A 6 7.40 3.46 6.56
CA HIS A 6 8.63 2.75 6.96
C HIS A 6 8.46 1.23 6.91
N GLY A 7 7.39 0.72 6.29
CA GLY A 7 7.19 -0.73 6.14
C GLY A 7 6.48 -1.41 7.29
N ALA A 8 5.64 -0.70 8.05
CA ALA A 8 4.75 -1.37 8.98
C ALA A 8 3.79 -2.36 8.27
N VAL A 9 3.43 -3.43 8.98
CA VAL A 9 2.47 -4.44 8.51
C VAL A 9 1.06 -3.97 8.84
N PHE A 10 0.19 -3.84 7.83
CA PHE A 10 -1.14 -3.21 8.02
C PHE A 10 -2.24 -4.19 8.47
N ASP A 11 -2.07 -5.49 8.19
CA ASP A 11 -3.02 -6.58 8.42
C ASP A 11 -2.52 -7.60 9.47
N VAL A 12 -1.50 -7.24 10.26
CA VAL A 12 -0.99 -8.08 11.35
C VAL A 12 -2.08 -8.27 12.41
N LYS A 13 -2.23 -9.49 12.93
CA LYS A 13 -3.21 -9.81 13.97
C LYS A 13 -2.56 -9.89 15.34
N ASN A 14 -3.21 -9.33 16.36
CA ASN A 14 -2.84 -9.55 17.76
C ASN A 14 -3.29 -10.96 18.24
N ALA A 15 -3.03 -11.28 19.52
CA ALA A 15 -3.44 -12.56 20.12
C ALA A 15 -4.97 -12.78 20.16
N LEU A 16 -5.76 -11.72 19.99
CA LEU A 16 -7.22 -11.77 19.90
C LEU A 16 -7.72 -11.83 18.43
N GLY A 17 -6.81 -11.93 17.46
CA GLY A 17 -7.15 -11.97 16.03
C GLY A 17 -7.48 -10.62 15.41
N GLN A 18 -7.29 -9.51 16.14
CA GLN A 18 -7.63 -8.16 15.69
C GLN A 18 -6.48 -7.50 14.92
N THR A 19 -6.81 -6.80 13.83
CA THR A 19 -5.90 -6.02 13.00
C THR A 19 -5.76 -4.58 13.51
N PRO A 20 -4.76 -3.81 13.05
CA PRO A 20 -4.72 -2.36 13.26
C PRO A 20 -6.02 -1.64 12.88
N LEU A 21 -6.75 -2.12 11.86
CA LEU A 21 -8.02 -1.54 11.44
C LEU A 21 -9.12 -1.75 12.48
N ASP A 22 -9.13 -2.90 13.16
CA ASP A 22 -10.12 -3.22 14.20
C ASP A 22 -9.88 -2.42 15.49
N LEU A 23 -8.64 -1.98 15.73
CA LEU A 23 -8.22 -1.29 16.94
C LEU A 23 -8.18 0.24 16.80
N ALA A 24 -8.23 0.75 15.57
CA ALA A 24 -8.06 2.17 15.29
C ALA A 24 -9.24 3.01 15.81
N ARG A 25 -8.93 4.07 16.57
CA ARG A 25 -9.91 5.00 17.16
C ARG A 25 -9.93 6.38 16.50
N ASP A 26 -8.81 6.79 15.92
CA ASP A 26 -8.70 8.03 15.16
C ASP A 26 -9.40 7.84 13.81
N GLU A 27 -10.28 8.76 13.40
CA GLU A 27 -11.11 8.62 12.19
C GLU A 27 -10.30 8.48 10.89
N LYS A 28 -9.10 9.07 10.82
CA LYS A 28 -8.27 9.06 9.62
C LYS A 28 -7.52 7.74 9.44
N VAL A 29 -7.20 7.06 10.53
CA VAL A 29 -6.43 5.81 10.51
C VAL A 29 -7.19 4.67 9.79
N PRO A 30 -8.46 4.37 10.11
CA PRO A 30 -9.26 3.39 9.38
C PRO A 30 -9.42 3.71 7.89
N ILE A 31 -9.50 4.99 7.52
CA ILE A 31 -9.64 5.41 6.12
C ILE A 31 -8.38 5.00 5.33
N LEU A 32 -7.19 5.32 5.86
CA LEU A 32 -5.93 4.94 5.25
C LEU A 32 -5.76 3.41 5.20
N LEU A 33 -6.06 2.70 6.30
CA LEU A 33 -5.94 1.25 6.38
C LEU A 33 -6.88 0.54 5.41
N LYS A 34 -8.15 0.95 5.32
CA LYS A 34 -9.11 0.39 4.33
C LYS A 34 -8.63 0.62 2.89
N ARG A 35 -8.07 1.79 2.61
CA ARG A 35 -7.50 2.11 1.29
C ARG A 35 -6.33 1.19 0.96
N ILE A 36 -5.42 0.93 1.92
CA ILE A 36 -4.32 -0.02 1.74
C ILE A 36 -4.85 -1.43 1.47
N CYS A 37 -5.80 -1.93 2.29
CA CYS A 37 -6.42 -3.23 2.07
C CYS A 37 -7.01 -3.35 0.65
N TYR A 38 -7.75 -2.33 0.22
CA TYR A 38 -8.38 -2.29 -1.11
C TYR A 38 -7.36 -2.32 -2.26
N LEU A 39 -6.26 -1.57 -2.13
CA LEU A 39 -5.22 -1.54 -3.15
C LEU A 39 -4.44 -2.86 -3.20
N PHE A 40 -4.18 -3.49 -2.05
CA PHE A 40 -3.58 -4.82 -2.01
C PHE A 40 -4.47 -5.88 -2.69
N ASP A 41 -5.79 -5.85 -2.47
CA ASP A 41 -6.74 -6.73 -3.15
C ASP A 41 -6.73 -6.51 -4.68
N LYS A 42 -6.71 -5.25 -5.14
CA LYS A 42 -6.55 -4.94 -6.57
C LYS A 42 -5.23 -5.45 -7.16
N ALA A 43 -4.13 -5.35 -6.40
CA ALA A 43 -2.83 -5.85 -6.85
C ALA A 43 -2.81 -7.37 -6.97
N VAL A 44 -3.47 -8.11 -6.06
CA VAL A 44 -3.66 -9.57 -6.17
C VAL A 44 -4.41 -9.92 -7.46
N LYS A 45 -5.43 -9.13 -7.80
CA LYS A 45 -6.28 -9.33 -8.99
C LYS A 45 -5.67 -8.78 -10.29
N GLY A 46 -4.58 -8.02 -10.23
CA GLY A 46 -3.94 -7.41 -11.40
C GLY A 46 -4.73 -6.25 -11.99
N GLU A 47 -5.58 -5.59 -11.21
CA GLU A 47 -6.46 -4.53 -11.71
C GLU A 47 -5.70 -3.22 -11.93
N ALA A 48 -5.54 -2.82 -13.20
CA ALA A 48 -4.86 -1.56 -13.58
C ALA A 48 -5.49 -0.30 -12.97
N SER A 49 -6.79 -0.32 -12.62
CA SER A 49 -7.50 0.78 -11.94
C SER A 49 -6.86 1.20 -10.62
N LEU A 50 -6.03 0.35 -10.00
CA LEU A 50 -5.19 0.71 -8.85
C LEU A 50 -4.28 1.91 -9.16
N LEU A 51 -3.74 2.01 -10.37
CA LEU A 51 -2.82 3.10 -10.75
C LEU A 51 -3.54 4.44 -10.84
N ASP A 52 -4.78 4.44 -11.28
CA ASP A 52 -5.59 5.65 -11.36
C ASP A 52 -5.98 6.16 -9.96
N ILE A 53 -6.24 5.25 -9.03
CA ILE A 53 -6.41 5.60 -7.62
C ILE A 53 -5.13 6.24 -7.09
N MET A 54 -3.97 5.61 -7.33
CA MET A 54 -2.66 6.08 -6.85
C MET A 54 -2.29 7.49 -7.35
N LYS A 55 -2.64 7.84 -8.60
CA LYS A 55 -2.40 9.18 -9.17
C LYS A 55 -3.19 10.30 -8.47
N GLY A 56 -4.32 9.96 -7.84
CA GLY A 56 -5.17 10.92 -7.14
C GLY A 56 -4.82 11.15 -5.67
N LEU A 57 -3.78 10.49 -5.15
CA LEU A 57 -3.37 10.58 -3.75
C LEU A 57 -2.22 11.58 -3.57
N ASP A 58 -2.11 12.16 -2.38
CA ASP A 58 -0.94 12.97 -2.05
C ASP A 58 0.33 12.10 -1.93
N PRO A 59 1.53 12.68 -2.12
CA PRO A 59 2.78 11.92 -2.07
C PRO A 59 3.02 11.18 -0.74
N GLY A 60 2.49 11.71 0.37
CA GLY A 60 2.61 11.11 1.69
C GLY A 60 1.78 9.83 1.84
N GLU A 61 0.57 9.81 1.29
CA GLU A 61 -0.27 8.62 1.17
C GLU A 61 0.33 7.59 0.21
N VAL A 62 0.79 8.00 -0.97
CA VAL A 62 1.45 7.11 -1.95
C VAL A 62 2.63 6.38 -1.30
N LEU A 63 3.48 7.11 -0.56
CA LEU A 63 4.62 6.53 0.13
C LEU A 63 4.20 5.56 1.24
N ALA A 64 3.15 5.89 2.00
CA ALA A 64 2.64 5.02 3.05
C ALA A 64 2.08 3.71 2.46
N ILE A 65 1.28 3.79 1.39
CA ILE A 65 0.66 2.64 0.72
C ILE A 65 1.71 1.72 0.09
N THR A 66 2.69 2.30 -0.61
CA THR A 66 3.66 1.51 -1.38
C THR A 66 4.71 0.84 -0.50
N ASN A 67 5.05 1.44 0.63
CA ASN A 67 5.98 0.85 1.60
C ASN A 67 5.30 -0.08 2.59
N ALA A 68 4.00 0.06 2.85
CA ALA A 68 3.27 -0.86 3.70
C ALA A 68 3.45 -2.31 3.25
N ARG A 69 3.45 -3.24 4.21
CA ARG A 69 3.60 -4.67 3.96
C ARG A 69 2.36 -5.42 4.41
N ASN A 70 2.00 -6.48 3.70
CA ASN A 70 1.02 -7.43 4.22
C ASN A 70 1.66 -8.36 5.28
N SER A 71 0.85 -9.25 5.85
CA SER A 71 1.23 -10.19 6.90
C SER A 71 2.29 -11.21 6.47
N GLN A 72 2.53 -11.34 5.16
CA GLN A 72 3.61 -12.14 4.58
C GLN A 72 4.89 -11.33 4.36
N GLY A 73 4.90 -10.04 4.71
CA GLY A 73 6.04 -9.14 4.52
C GLY A 73 6.16 -8.53 3.12
N ASN A 74 5.14 -8.69 2.26
CA ASN A 74 5.19 -8.24 0.87
C ASN A 74 4.60 -6.83 0.71
N THR A 75 5.28 -5.98 -0.06
CA THR A 75 4.76 -4.68 -0.52
C THR A 75 3.81 -4.83 -1.70
N LEU A 76 3.12 -3.74 -2.05
CA LEU A 76 2.19 -3.71 -3.20
C LEU A 76 2.86 -4.14 -4.52
N LEU A 77 4.09 -3.70 -4.77
CA LEU A 77 4.88 -4.10 -5.94
C LEU A 77 5.22 -5.59 -5.91
N GLN A 78 5.61 -6.11 -4.74
CA GLN A 78 5.94 -7.53 -4.58
C GLN A 78 4.71 -8.42 -4.78
N ILE A 79 3.53 -7.98 -4.35
CA ILE A 79 2.25 -8.68 -4.63
C ILE A 79 2.01 -8.78 -6.15
N ALA A 80 2.15 -7.68 -6.89
CA ALA A 80 1.99 -7.71 -8.35
C ALA A 80 2.97 -8.69 -9.02
N LEU A 81 4.23 -8.75 -8.55
CA LEU A 81 5.24 -9.69 -9.05
C LEU A 81 4.91 -11.15 -8.71
N ILE A 82 4.55 -11.45 -7.45
CA ILE A 82 4.19 -12.79 -6.97
C ILE A 82 3.01 -13.35 -7.76
N HIS A 83 2.00 -12.51 -8.03
CA HIS A 83 0.81 -12.87 -8.81
C HIS A 83 1.01 -12.80 -10.33
N LYS A 84 2.24 -12.54 -10.81
CA LYS A 84 2.63 -12.53 -12.23
C LYS A 84 1.97 -11.42 -13.07
N HIS A 85 1.49 -10.35 -12.45
CA HIS A 85 0.95 -9.17 -13.11
C HIS A 85 2.08 -8.23 -13.56
N LYS A 86 2.86 -8.67 -14.56
CA LYS A 86 4.11 -8.01 -14.96
C LYS A 86 3.94 -6.56 -15.40
N ASP A 87 2.88 -6.25 -16.14
CA ASP A 87 2.61 -4.88 -16.62
C ASP A 87 2.28 -3.95 -15.45
N LEU A 88 1.40 -4.39 -14.56
CA LEU A 88 1.10 -3.67 -13.32
C LEU A 88 2.35 -3.46 -12.45
N ALA A 89 3.19 -4.48 -12.30
CA ALA A 89 4.44 -4.39 -11.54
C ALA A 89 5.41 -3.38 -12.18
N LYS A 90 5.51 -3.37 -13.51
CA LYS A 90 6.32 -2.39 -14.25
C LYS A 90 5.84 -0.97 -14.00
N GLU A 91 4.53 -0.72 -14.17
CA GLU A 91 3.94 0.60 -13.97
C GLU A 91 4.06 1.09 -12.52
N LEU A 92 3.86 0.20 -11.53
CA LEU A 92 4.12 0.49 -10.13
C LEU A 92 5.59 0.88 -9.89
N GLY A 93 6.54 0.15 -10.48
CA GLY A 93 7.96 0.46 -10.41
C GLY A 93 8.31 1.83 -10.99
N GLU A 94 7.67 2.20 -12.11
CA GLU A 94 7.82 3.52 -12.72
C GLU A 94 7.23 4.64 -11.85
N LEU A 95 6.06 4.41 -11.24
CA LEU A 95 5.43 5.36 -10.31
C LEU A 95 6.35 5.64 -9.11
N LEU A 96 6.90 4.60 -8.49
CA LEU A 96 7.83 4.72 -7.35
C LEU A 96 9.08 5.54 -7.67
N ARG A 97 9.63 5.37 -8.87
CA ARG A 97 10.79 6.13 -9.35
C ARG A 97 10.48 7.61 -9.49
N LYS A 98 9.25 7.99 -9.85
CA LYS A 98 8.84 9.40 -9.95
C LYS A 98 8.68 10.02 -8.57
N THR A 99 7.94 9.37 -7.67
CA THR A 99 7.67 9.87 -6.32
C THR A 99 8.95 10.06 -5.49
N THR A 100 9.96 9.21 -5.69
CA THR A 100 11.26 9.33 -4.99
C THR A 100 12.09 10.52 -5.48
N ARG A 101 11.91 10.98 -6.73
CA ARG A 101 12.66 12.14 -7.27
C ARG A 101 12.07 13.48 -6.83
N GLU A 102 10.75 13.54 -6.73
CA GLU A 102 10.02 14.74 -6.31
C GLU A 102 10.18 15.06 -4.81
N SER A 103 10.56 14.07 -3.99
CA SER A 103 10.76 14.25 -2.55
C SER A 103 12.19 14.67 -2.16
N VAL A 104 13.09 14.83 -3.14
CA VAL A 104 14.49 15.27 -2.97
C VAL A 104 14.77 16.57 -3.76
N SER A 105 13.73 17.19 -4.33
CA SER A 105 13.78 18.47 -5.06
C SER A 105 13.05 19.55 -4.28
#